data_AF-A0A427XJV4-F1
#
_entry.id   AF-A0A427XJV4-F1
#
_cell.length_a   1.000
_cell.length_b   1.000
_cell.length_c   1.000
_cell.angle_alpha   90.00
_cell.angle_beta   90.00
_cell.angle_gamma   90.00
#
_symmetry.space_group_name_H-M   'P 1'
#
loop_
_entity.id
_entity.type
_entity.pdbx_description
1 polymer ?
#
loop_
_entity_poly.entity_id
_entity_poly.type
_entity_poly.pdbx_seq_one_letter_code
_entity_poly.pdbx_strand_id
1 'polypeptide(L)'
;MSKGFKYVIEHMEQDDEETRTLPEWVRLEYAHMLQQVGPSSTVEFTSLSSSSIPPLKTYLSSRPEGSKAVAHTQPVLDMLAKCSPPIPIERVCLLDPRAETVIAPEDADAFDVFLYGGILGDDPPRDRTGELRRLGFPGRHLGPVQMTTDTAVAVTKRVVEDGIALDKIQYSEFPTITFNKHESIEMPFRYIADDKGEPILPPGMKEHLKADLDRTIEDFYL
;
A
#
# COMPACT_ATOMS: atom_id res chain seq x y z
N MET A 1 -21.69 8.99 12.11
CA MET A 1 -20.54 8.13 11.74
C MET A 1 -19.50 9.02 11.12
N SER A 2 -18.21 8.79 11.38
CA SER A 2 -17.13 9.51 10.69
C SER A 2 -17.18 9.22 9.18
N LYS A 3 -16.73 10.16 8.36
CA LYS A 3 -16.58 9.94 6.91
C LYS A 3 -15.63 8.75 6.68
N GLY A 4 -16.00 7.86 5.77
CA GLY A 4 -15.14 6.78 5.30
C GLY A 4 -14.52 7.12 3.95
N PHE A 5 -13.36 6.55 3.66
CA PHE A 5 -12.61 6.77 2.42
C PHE A 5 -12.38 5.44 1.69
N LYS A 6 -12.14 5.54 0.38
CA LYS A 6 -11.67 4.41 -0.43
C LYS A 6 -10.17 4.54 -0.66
N TYR A 7 -9.40 3.55 -0.19
CA TYR A 7 -7.98 3.43 -0.49
C TYR A 7 -7.83 2.48 -1.67
N VAL A 8 -7.47 2.99 -2.83
CA VAL A 8 -7.44 2.22 -4.08
C VAL A 8 -6.01 1.86 -4.42
N ILE A 9 -5.72 0.57 -4.48
CA ILE A 9 -4.44 0.05 -4.94
C ILE A 9 -4.62 -0.39 -6.39
N GLU A 10 -4.06 0.37 -7.33
CA GLU A 10 -4.00 -0.05 -8.72
C GLU A 10 -2.91 -1.10 -8.85
N HIS A 11 -3.32 -2.36 -8.98
CA HIS A 11 -2.39 -3.48 -9.14
C HIS A 11 -1.77 -3.42 -10.54
N MET A 12 -0.47 -3.17 -10.59
CA MET A 12 0.31 -3.05 -11.83
C MET A 12 1.42 -4.10 -11.91
N GLU A 13 1.30 -5.19 -11.16
CA GLU A 13 2.23 -6.31 -11.19
C GLU A 13 1.66 -7.45 -12.01
N GLN A 14 2.56 -8.27 -12.55
CA GLN A 14 2.18 -9.52 -13.16
C GLN A 14 1.99 -10.55 -12.04
N ASP A 15 0.99 -11.42 -12.19
CA ASP A 15 0.87 -12.59 -11.32
C ASP A 15 2.16 -13.41 -11.38
N ASP A 16 2.49 -14.10 -10.29
CA ASP A 16 3.60 -15.06 -10.29
C ASP A 16 3.44 -16.08 -11.44
N GLU A 17 4.49 -16.27 -12.24
CA GLU A 17 4.40 -17.03 -13.49
C GLU A 17 4.07 -18.51 -13.27
N GLU A 18 4.49 -19.08 -12.15
CA GLU A 18 4.31 -20.51 -11.83
C GLU A 18 2.96 -20.78 -11.16
N THR A 19 2.61 -19.97 -10.15
CA THR A 19 1.43 -20.17 -9.32
C THR A 19 0.21 -19.41 -9.83
N ARG A 20 0.41 -18.40 -10.70
CA ARG A 20 -0.61 -17.41 -11.11
C ARG A 20 -1.32 -16.78 -9.92
N THR A 21 -0.60 -16.63 -8.81
CA THR A 21 -1.09 -16.01 -7.58
C THR A 21 -0.27 -14.76 -7.25
N LEU A 22 -0.79 -13.96 -6.34
CA LEU A 22 -0.05 -12.83 -5.80
C LEU A 22 1.08 -13.35 -4.91
N PRO A 23 2.30 -12.79 -5.04
CA PRO A 23 3.42 -13.06 -4.13
C PRO A 23 3.00 -12.95 -2.66
N GLU A 24 3.65 -13.73 -1.79
CA GLU A 24 3.32 -13.76 -0.36
C GLU A 24 3.40 -12.35 0.25
N TRP A 25 4.49 -11.61 0.00
CA TRP A 25 4.68 -10.26 0.53
C TRP A 25 3.55 -9.29 0.12
N VAL A 26 3.02 -9.38 -1.10
CA VAL A 26 1.86 -8.58 -1.55
C VAL A 26 0.64 -8.88 -0.70
N ARG A 27 0.37 -10.16 -0.43
CA ARG A 27 -0.78 -10.56 0.42
C ARG A 27 -0.60 -10.09 1.86
N LEU A 28 0.62 -10.10 2.39
CA LEU A 28 0.92 -9.57 3.72
C LEU A 28 0.65 -8.06 3.79
N GLU A 29 1.15 -7.29 2.83
CA GLU A 29 0.90 -5.84 2.74
C GLU A 29 -0.59 -5.53 2.59
N TYR A 30 -1.30 -6.23 1.70
CA TYR A 30 -2.74 -6.04 1.50
C TYR A 30 -3.53 -6.31 2.78
N ALA A 31 -3.23 -7.38 3.52
CA ALA A 31 -3.87 -7.64 4.80
C ALA A 31 -3.53 -6.56 5.84
N HIS A 32 -2.30 -6.05 5.83
CA HIS A 32 -1.89 -4.99 6.73
C HIS A 32 -2.64 -3.69 6.47
N MET A 33 -2.84 -3.28 5.21
CA MET A 33 -3.64 -2.11 4.85
C MET A 33 -5.05 -2.13 5.48
N LEU A 34 -5.71 -3.28 5.47
CA LEU A 34 -7.06 -3.44 6.04
C LEU A 34 -7.11 -3.19 7.55
N GLN A 35 -6.02 -3.53 8.25
CA GLN A 35 -5.88 -3.29 9.70
C GLN A 35 -5.63 -1.80 10.01
N GLN A 36 -5.05 -1.06 9.07
CA GLN A 36 -4.68 0.34 9.27
C GLN A 36 -5.83 1.31 8.99
N VAL A 37 -6.66 1.05 7.98
CA VAL A 37 -7.75 1.96 7.58
C VAL A 37 -8.90 1.98 8.59
N GLY A 38 -9.57 3.13 8.72
CA GLY A 38 -10.66 3.30 9.68
C GLY A 38 -11.86 2.38 9.44
N PRO A 39 -12.76 2.25 10.43
CA PRO A 39 -13.86 1.30 10.40
C PRO A 39 -14.92 1.58 9.31
N SER A 40 -14.99 2.82 8.82
CA SER A 40 -15.89 3.22 7.73
C SER A 40 -15.23 3.23 6.35
N SER A 41 -13.92 2.96 6.29
CA SER A 41 -13.12 2.99 5.07
C SER A 41 -12.96 1.60 4.46
N THR A 42 -12.72 1.55 3.15
CA THR A 42 -12.45 0.30 2.41
C THR A 42 -11.10 0.37 1.71
N VAL A 43 -10.51 -0.80 1.47
CA VAL A 43 -9.37 -0.94 0.56
C VAL A 43 -9.85 -1.67 -0.69
N GLU A 44 -9.71 -0.99 -1.83
CA GLU A 44 -10.15 -1.44 -3.14
C GLU A 44 -8.91 -1.86 -3.94
N PHE A 45 -8.82 -3.12 -4.34
CA PHE A 45 -7.74 -3.63 -5.18
C PHE A 45 -8.25 -3.71 -6.62
N THR A 46 -7.72 -2.88 -7.52
CA THR A 46 -8.14 -2.79 -8.92
C THR A 46 -7.10 -3.41 -9.85
N SER A 47 -7.50 -3.71 -11.10
CA SER A 47 -6.63 -4.33 -12.11
C SER A 47 -6.03 -5.69 -11.70
N LEU A 48 -6.67 -6.40 -10.76
CA LEU A 48 -6.28 -7.76 -10.41
C LEU A 48 -6.67 -8.75 -11.52
N SER A 49 -5.89 -9.80 -11.70
CA SER A 49 -6.27 -10.89 -12.59
C SER A 49 -7.46 -11.69 -12.03
N SER A 50 -8.26 -12.29 -12.93
CA SER A 50 -9.34 -13.19 -12.51
C SER A 50 -8.83 -14.42 -11.74
N SER A 51 -7.56 -14.82 -11.95
CA SER A 51 -6.91 -15.93 -11.26
C SER A 51 -6.44 -15.58 -9.84
N SER A 52 -5.99 -14.35 -9.61
CA SER A 52 -5.48 -13.92 -8.30
C SER A 52 -6.59 -13.62 -7.28
N ILE A 53 -7.77 -13.20 -7.75
CA ILE A 53 -8.87 -12.80 -6.84
C ILE A 53 -9.36 -13.94 -5.92
N PRO A 54 -9.67 -15.17 -6.40
CA PRO A 54 -10.15 -16.24 -5.53
C PRO A 54 -9.22 -16.59 -4.35
N PRO A 55 -7.91 -16.85 -4.56
CA PRO A 55 -7.00 -17.12 -3.45
C PRO A 55 -6.81 -15.89 -2.56
N LEU A 56 -6.76 -14.67 -3.13
CA LEU A 56 -6.67 -13.44 -2.33
C LEU A 56 -7.89 -13.27 -1.42
N LYS A 57 -9.11 -13.46 -1.94
CA LYS A 57 -10.35 -13.37 -1.14
C LYS A 57 -10.36 -14.41 -0.02
N THR A 58 -9.96 -15.64 -0.32
CA THR A 58 -9.85 -16.71 0.69
C THR A 58 -8.88 -16.30 1.80
N TYR A 59 -7.71 -15.80 1.43
CA TYR A 59 -6.71 -15.31 2.36
C TYR A 59 -7.23 -14.15 3.22
N LEU A 60 -7.72 -13.06 2.61
CA LEU A 60 -8.14 -11.85 3.32
C LEU A 60 -9.37 -12.09 4.21
N SER A 61 -10.32 -12.92 3.78
CA SER A 61 -11.52 -13.24 4.58
C SER A 61 -11.20 -14.00 5.87
N SER A 62 -10.03 -14.63 5.97
CA SER A 62 -9.55 -15.27 7.20
C SER A 62 -8.83 -14.30 8.16
N ARG A 63 -8.59 -13.05 7.74
CA ARG A 63 -7.84 -12.06 8.51
C ARG A 63 -8.79 -11.08 9.24
N PRO A 64 -8.33 -10.49 10.35
CA PRO A 64 -9.00 -9.33 10.95
C PRO A 64 -9.20 -8.24 9.90
N GLU A 65 -10.34 -7.53 9.97
CA GLU A 65 -10.72 -6.47 9.03
C GLU A 65 -10.87 -6.90 7.56
N GLY A 66 -10.86 -8.21 7.27
CA GLY A 66 -10.99 -8.76 5.92
C GLY A 66 -12.23 -8.31 5.15
N SER A 67 -13.31 -7.96 5.87
CA SER A 67 -14.55 -7.43 5.28
C SER A 67 -14.42 -6.05 4.64
N LYS A 68 -13.34 -5.32 4.91
CA LYS A 68 -13.05 -4.01 4.28
C LYS A 68 -12.45 -4.14 2.88
N ALA A 69 -12.05 -5.35 2.49
CA ALA A 69 -11.42 -5.60 1.20
C ALA A 69 -12.46 -5.72 0.09
N VAL A 70 -12.21 -5.04 -1.02
CA VAL A 70 -12.97 -5.18 -2.25
C VAL A 70 -11.99 -5.39 -3.39
N ALA A 71 -12.22 -6.41 -4.22
CA ALA A 71 -11.32 -6.79 -5.30
C ALA A 71 -12.03 -6.70 -6.65
N HIS A 72 -11.38 -6.04 -7.61
CA HIS A 72 -11.89 -5.76 -8.95
C HIS A 72 -10.89 -6.23 -10.00
N THR A 73 -11.41 -6.80 -11.09
CA THR A 73 -10.59 -7.06 -12.28
C THR A 73 -10.46 -5.83 -13.19
N GLN A 74 -11.35 -4.86 -13.00
CA GLN A 74 -11.37 -3.64 -13.80
C GLN A 74 -10.37 -2.60 -13.26
N PRO A 75 -9.85 -1.73 -14.12
CA PRO A 75 -8.98 -0.63 -13.70
C PRO A 75 -9.73 0.42 -12.89
N VAL A 76 -8.97 1.26 -12.18
CA VAL A 76 -9.54 2.30 -11.30
C VAL A 76 -10.60 3.17 -11.98
N LEU A 77 -10.41 3.60 -13.23
CA LEU A 77 -11.38 4.47 -13.93
C LEU A 77 -12.75 3.80 -14.09
N ASP A 78 -12.77 2.51 -14.43
CA ASP A 78 -14.00 1.74 -14.57
C ASP A 78 -14.71 1.55 -13.22
N MET A 79 -13.93 1.32 -12.15
CA MET A 79 -14.44 1.20 -10.78
C MET A 79 -15.08 2.51 -10.32
N LEU A 80 -14.40 3.65 -10.53
CA LEU A 80 -14.90 4.98 -10.19
C LEU A 80 -16.20 5.32 -10.94
N ALA A 81 -16.28 4.98 -12.23
CA ALA A 81 -17.46 5.21 -13.06
C ALA A 81 -18.68 4.35 -12.65
N LYS A 82 -18.44 3.17 -12.06
CA LYS A 82 -19.49 2.25 -11.59
C LYS A 82 -19.94 2.51 -10.16
N CYS A 83 -19.28 3.39 -9.43
CA CYS A 83 -19.76 3.86 -8.13
C CYS A 83 -21.14 4.53 -8.28
N SER A 84 -21.92 4.54 -7.20
CA SER A 84 -23.26 5.16 -7.19
C SER A 84 -23.36 6.17 -6.05
N PRO A 85 -23.26 7.49 -6.33
CA PRO A 85 -23.01 8.09 -7.65
C PRO A 85 -21.57 7.83 -8.16
N PRO A 86 -21.31 7.98 -9.47
CA PRO A 86 -19.96 7.91 -10.01
C PRO A 86 -19.03 8.93 -9.34
N ILE A 87 -17.79 8.54 -9.07
CA ILE A 87 -16.81 9.41 -8.40
C ILE A 87 -16.02 10.17 -9.46
N PRO A 88 -16.08 11.51 -9.50
CA PRO A 88 -15.32 12.31 -10.46
C PRO A 88 -13.83 12.35 -10.08
N ILE A 89 -12.95 12.48 -11.07
CA ILE A 89 -11.48 12.40 -10.88
C ILE A 89 -10.95 13.47 -9.91
N GLU A 90 -11.63 14.61 -9.82
CA GLU A 90 -11.27 15.73 -8.94
C GLU A 90 -11.42 15.37 -7.45
N ARG A 91 -12.19 14.31 -7.14
CA ARG A 91 -12.36 13.77 -5.78
C ARG A 91 -11.46 12.56 -5.50
N VAL A 92 -10.52 12.28 -6.39
CA VAL A 92 -9.53 11.20 -6.27
C VAL A 92 -8.13 11.79 -6.15
N CYS A 93 -7.49 11.59 -5.00
CA CYS A 93 -6.12 11.99 -4.77
C CYS A 93 -5.17 10.87 -5.21
N LEU A 94 -4.30 11.15 -6.17
CA LEU A 94 -3.18 10.26 -6.52
C LEU A 94 -2.00 10.52 -5.57
N LEU A 95 -1.59 9.50 -4.83
CA LEU A 95 -0.37 9.55 -4.05
C LEU A 95 0.82 9.34 -4.99
N ASP A 96 1.60 10.40 -5.15
CA ASP A 96 2.65 10.50 -6.16
C ASP A 96 3.89 11.18 -5.57
N PRO A 97 5.06 10.51 -5.52
CA PRO A 97 6.30 11.12 -5.06
C PRO A 97 6.72 12.38 -5.84
N ARG A 98 6.20 12.58 -7.05
CA ARG A 98 6.49 13.76 -7.90
C ARG A 98 5.43 14.86 -7.81
N ALA A 99 4.38 14.69 -7.01
CA ALA A 99 3.42 15.77 -6.79
C ALA A 99 4.07 16.95 -6.06
N GLU A 100 3.63 18.18 -6.36
CA GLU A 100 4.18 19.39 -5.75
C GLU A 100 3.59 19.69 -4.37
N THR A 101 2.38 19.20 -4.09
CA THR A 101 1.64 19.49 -2.85
C THR A 101 1.76 18.32 -1.88
N VAL A 102 2.13 18.62 -0.63
CA VAL A 102 2.17 17.62 0.44
C VAL A 102 0.75 17.26 0.88
N ILE A 103 0.51 16.00 1.25
CA ILE A 103 -0.77 15.62 1.86
C ILE A 103 -0.99 16.39 3.17
N ALA A 104 -2.22 16.80 3.44
CA ALA A 104 -2.57 17.52 4.65
C ALA A 104 -3.96 17.09 5.19
N PRO A 105 -4.26 17.31 6.49
CA PRO A 105 -5.55 16.94 7.06
C PRO A 105 -6.76 17.51 6.31
N GLU A 106 -6.64 18.69 5.71
CA GLU A 106 -7.69 19.36 4.93
C GLU A 106 -8.08 18.59 3.66
N ASP A 107 -7.21 17.68 3.19
CA ASP A 107 -7.50 16.80 2.06
C ASP A 107 -8.68 15.84 2.34
N ALA A 108 -9.04 15.65 3.62
CA ALA A 108 -10.22 14.91 4.05
C ALA A 108 -11.54 15.47 3.48
N ASP A 109 -11.62 16.80 3.26
CA ASP A 109 -12.79 17.45 2.68
C ASP A 109 -12.75 17.44 1.15
N ALA A 110 -11.54 17.52 0.58
CA ALA A 110 -11.32 17.60 -0.86
C ALA A 110 -11.58 16.26 -1.57
N PHE A 111 -11.18 15.14 -0.97
CA PHE A 111 -11.17 13.84 -1.62
C PHE A 111 -12.05 12.81 -0.93
N ASP A 112 -12.49 11.80 -1.70
CA ASP A 112 -13.18 10.62 -1.19
C ASP A 112 -12.36 9.34 -1.43
N VAL A 113 -11.39 9.42 -2.33
CA VAL A 113 -10.56 8.31 -2.78
C VAL A 113 -9.09 8.70 -2.73
N PHE A 114 -8.26 7.81 -2.22
CA PHE A 114 -6.81 7.90 -2.24
C PHE A 114 -6.25 6.76 -3.07
N LEU A 115 -5.62 7.08 -4.19
CA LEU A 115 -5.16 6.15 -5.22
C LEU A 115 -3.64 5.97 -5.14
N TYR A 116 -3.20 4.72 -5.17
CA TYR A 116 -1.80 4.31 -5.11
C TYR A 116 -1.48 3.54 -6.39
N GLY A 117 -0.46 4.01 -7.13
CA GLY A 117 -0.04 3.39 -8.38
C GLY A 117 1.14 2.46 -8.18
N GLY A 118 0.93 1.18 -8.49
CA GLY A 118 1.97 0.15 -8.42
C GLY A 118 2.32 -0.25 -6.99
N ILE A 119 2.57 -1.54 -6.81
CA ILE A 119 3.16 -2.08 -5.59
C ILE A 119 4.67 -2.10 -5.81
N LEU A 120 5.42 -1.89 -4.75
CA LEU A 120 6.88 -1.83 -4.79
C LEU A 120 7.47 -3.17 -5.26
N GLY A 121 8.53 -3.13 -6.08
CA GLY A 121 9.25 -4.36 -6.41
C GLY A 121 10.52 -4.17 -7.24
N ASP A 122 10.74 -2.98 -7.81
CA ASP A 122 11.96 -2.70 -8.58
C ASP A 122 12.86 -1.72 -7.82
N ASP A 123 14.15 -2.06 -7.71
CA ASP A 123 15.25 -1.13 -7.48
C ASP A 123 16.14 -1.11 -8.74
N PRO A 124 16.22 0.01 -9.49
CA PRO A 124 15.62 1.31 -9.21
C PRO A 124 14.09 1.32 -9.42
N PRO A 125 13.35 2.17 -8.68
CA PRO A 125 11.90 2.30 -8.84
C PRO A 125 11.49 2.64 -10.28
N ARG A 126 10.56 1.87 -10.84
CA ARG A 126 9.90 2.23 -12.12
C ARG A 126 8.78 3.24 -11.85
N ASP A 127 8.70 4.33 -12.63
CA ASP A 127 7.63 5.36 -12.55
C ASP A 127 6.30 4.83 -13.12
N ARG A 128 5.77 3.74 -12.55
CA ARG A 128 4.48 3.14 -12.93
C ARG A 128 3.33 4.10 -12.62
N THR A 129 3.45 4.87 -11.53
CA THR A 129 2.55 5.98 -11.17
C THR A 129 2.44 7.03 -12.29
N GLY A 130 3.44 7.16 -13.17
CA GLY A 130 3.41 8.05 -14.32
C GLY A 130 2.28 7.76 -15.32
N GLU A 131 1.79 6.52 -15.42
CA GLU A 131 0.59 6.18 -16.20
C GLU A 131 -0.66 6.81 -15.60
N LEU A 132 -0.83 6.70 -14.29
CA LEU A 132 -1.96 7.30 -13.57
C LEU A 132 -1.89 8.83 -13.56
N ARG A 133 -0.68 9.40 -13.42
CA ARG A 133 -0.46 10.86 -13.47
C ARG A 133 -1.00 11.47 -14.77
N ARG A 134 -0.84 10.77 -15.91
CA ARG A 134 -1.34 11.24 -17.22
C ARG A 134 -2.87 11.25 -17.33
N LEU A 135 -3.59 10.60 -16.41
CA LEU A 135 -5.05 10.58 -16.37
C LEU A 135 -5.64 11.84 -15.72
N GLY A 136 -4.82 12.73 -15.16
CA GLY A 136 -5.26 14.04 -14.68
C GLY A 136 -5.78 14.08 -13.23
N PHE A 137 -5.49 13.06 -12.42
CA PHE A 137 -5.81 13.07 -10.99
C PHE A 137 -5.04 14.19 -10.25
N PRO A 138 -5.70 14.92 -9.33
CA PRO A 138 -5.00 15.75 -8.35
C PRO A 138 -3.97 14.92 -7.56
N GLY A 139 -2.74 15.42 -7.46
CA GLY A 139 -1.64 14.71 -6.79
C GLY A 139 -1.34 15.23 -5.39
N ARG A 140 -0.91 14.33 -4.49
CA ARG A 140 -0.23 14.66 -3.23
C ARG A 140 1.01 13.78 -3.04
N HIS A 141 2.05 14.31 -2.40
CA HIS A 141 3.22 13.53 -2.00
C HIS A 141 3.24 13.29 -0.47
N LEU A 142 3.84 12.18 -0.04
CA LEU A 142 3.95 11.75 1.36
C LEU A 142 5.31 12.10 1.99
N GLY A 143 5.91 13.19 1.51
CA GLY A 143 7.28 13.58 1.81
C GLY A 143 8.31 12.99 0.82
N PRO A 144 9.61 13.23 1.06
CA PRO A 144 10.66 12.96 0.09
C PRO A 144 11.22 11.53 0.13
N VAL A 145 10.98 10.77 1.19
CA VAL A 145 11.48 9.40 1.36
C VAL A 145 10.39 8.40 0.96
N GLN A 146 10.75 7.43 0.14
CA GLN A 146 9.83 6.40 -0.34
C GLN A 146 9.30 5.53 0.80
N MET A 147 8.04 5.14 0.69
CA MET A 147 7.35 4.25 1.63
C MET A 147 6.89 3.00 0.90
N THR A 148 6.76 1.88 1.61
CA THR A 148 5.96 0.74 1.14
C THR A 148 4.51 1.14 0.94
N THR A 149 3.80 0.45 0.05
CA THR A 149 2.43 0.84 -0.30
C THR A 149 1.51 0.75 0.91
N ASP A 150 1.67 -0.27 1.75
CA ASP A 150 0.93 -0.41 3.01
C ASP A 150 1.27 0.71 4.01
N THR A 151 2.55 1.10 4.11
CA THR A 151 2.97 2.26 4.92
C THR A 151 2.34 3.54 4.39
N ALA A 152 2.36 3.76 3.06
CA ALA A 152 1.76 4.93 2.44
C ALA A 152 0.25 5.03 2.74
N VAL A 153 -0.47 3.91 2.70
CA VAL A 153 -1.87 3.82 3.14
C VAL A 153 -2.02 4.20 4.61
N ALA A 154 -1.18 3.63 5.49
CA ALA A 154 -1.21 3.89 6.92
C ALA A 154 -0.88 5.35 7.29
N VAL A 155 0.00 6.00 6.52
CA VAL A 155 0.33 7.42 6.66
C VAL A 155 -0.82 8.28 6.19
N THR A 156 -1.36 8.02 4.99
CA THR A 156 -2.52 8.76 4.47
C THR A 156 -3.67 8.71 5.46
N LYS A 157 -3.99 7.53 6.01
CA LYS A 157 -5.02 7.38 7.05
C LYS A 157 -4.75 8.28 8.24
N ARG A 158 -3.54 8.27 8.81
CA ARG A 158 -3.20 9.15 9.95
C ARG A 158 -3.38 10.63 9.61
N VAL A 159 -3.07 11.03 8.39
CA VAL A 159 -3.25 12.41 7.96
C VAL A 159 -4.72 12.77 7.78
N VAL A 160 -5.47 11.99 7.00
CA VAL A 160 -6.79 12.38 6.50
C VAL A 160 -7.94 11.90 7.39
N GLU A 161 -7.78 10.77 8.08
CA GLU A 161 -8.78 10.26 9.01
C GLU A 161 -8.50 10.70 10.45
N ASP A 162 -7.24 10.63 10.90
CA ASP A 162 -6.90 10.98 12.29
C ASP A 162 -6.58 12.47 12.46
N GLY A 163 -6.43 13.22 11.37
CA GLY A 163 -6.13 14.66 11.39
C GLY A 163 -4.71 14.99 11.86
N ILE A 164 -3.78 14.03 11.78
CA ILE A 164 -2.40 14.19 12.23
C ILE A 164 -1.57 14.75 11.07
N ALA A 165 -1.01 15.95 11.23
CA ALA A 165 -0.13 16.50 10.19
C ALA A 165 1.05 15.57 9.88
N LEU A 166 1.46 15.49 8.61
CA LEU A 166 2.47 14.54 8.12
C LEU A 166 3.78 14.62 8.92
N ASP A 167 4.21 15.83 9.28
CA ASP A 167 5.44 16.09 10.04
C ASP A 167 5.34 15.71 11.54
N LYS A 168 4.15 15.31 12.01
CA LYS A 168 3.91 14.85 13.39
C LYS A 168 3.85 13.34 13.53
N ILE A 169 3.88 12.59 12.43
CA ILE A 169 3.96 11.13 12.47
C ILE A 169 5.40 10.73 12.82
N GLN A 170 5.55 9.77 13.74
CA GLN A 170 6.85 9.21 14.07
C GLN A 170 7.26 8.20 13.00
N TYR A 171 8.50 8.32 12.53
CA TYR A 171 9.03 7.50 11.44
C TYR A 171 10.30 6.78 11.83
N SER A 172 10.50 5.61 11.23
CA SER A 172 11.77 4.89 11.18
C SER A 172 12.23 4.88 9.73
N GLU A 173 13.33 5.57 9.43
CA GLU A 173 13.88 5.69 8.09
C GLU A 173 15.03 4.71 7.89
N PHE A 174 14.99 3.96 6.79
CA PHE A 174 16.00 2.99 6.41
C PHE A 174 16.31 1.97 7.53
N PRO A 175 15.29 1.33 8.15
CA PRO A 175 15.53 0.47 9.30
C PRO A 175 16.30 -0.78 8.90
N THR A 176 17.19 -1.23 9.79
CA THR A 176 17.84 -2.53 9.68
C THR A 176 17.04 -3.57 10.47
N ILE A 177 16.46 -4.54 9.76
CA ILE A 177 15.76 -5.68 10.38
C ILE A 177 16.79 -6.75 10.72
N THR A 178 17.11 -6.88 12.01
CA THR A 178 18.01 -7.92 12.51
C THR A 178 17.25 -9.21 12.83
N PHE A 179 17.76 -10.34 12.30
CA PHE A 179 17.23 -11.69 12.56
C PHE A 179 18.06 -12.42 13.61
N ASN A 180 19.39 -12.28 13.54
CA ASN A 180 20.33 -12.74 14.55
C ASN A 180 21.64 -11.93 14.47
N LYS A 181 22.67 -12.34 15.21
CA LYS A 181 23.97 -11.65 15.28
C LYS A 181 24.71 -11.49 13.92
N HIS A 182 24.35 -12.27 12.92
CA HIS A 182 25.04 -12.33 11.62
C HIS A 182 24.14 -11.98 10.44
N GLU A 183 22.83 -11.98 10.64
CA GLU A 183 21.84 -11.84 9.57
C GLU A 183 20.94 -10.62 9.82
N SER A 184 20.96 -9.69 8.87
CA SER A 184 20.11 -8.50 8.86
C SER A 184 19.88 -8.00 7.44
N ILE A 185 18.76 -7.32 7.24
CA ILE A 185 18.42 -6.64 5.98
C ILE A 185 18.17 -5.16 6.27
N GLU A 186 18.80 -4.26 5.52
CA GLU A 186 18.44 -2.84 5.51
C GLU A 186 17.25 -2.66 4.56
N MET A 187 16.17 -2.07 5.07
CA MET A 187 14.99 -1.78 4.27
C MET A 187 15.12 -0.37 3.69
N PRO A 188 15.22 -0.16 2.37
CA PRO A 188 15.50 1.15 1.78
C PRO A 188 14.26 2.09 1.74
N PHE A 189 13.42 2.04 2.77
CA PHE A 189 12.15 2.77 2.86
C PHE A 189 11.95 3.44 4.21
N ARG A 190 11.03 4.39 4.25
CA ARG A 190 10.49 4.96 5.49
C ARG A 190 9.27 4.16 5.93
N TYR A 191 9.22 3.85 7.22
CA TYR A 191 8.10 3.20 7.90
C TYR A 191 7.56 4.09 9.00
N ILE A 192 6.31 3.89 9.40
CA ILE A 192 5.81 4.45 10.65
C ILE A 192 6.50 3.72 11.80
N ALA A 193 6.97 4.47 12.80
CA ALA A 193 7.56 3.91 14.00
C ALA A 193 6.49 3.66 15.08
N ASP A 194 6.67 2.58 15.86
CA ASP A 194 5.92 2.34 17.09
C ASP A 194 6.48 3.19 18.26
N ASP A 195 5.88 3.03 19.46
CA ASP A 195 6.29 3.75 20.68
C ASP A 195 7.75 3.47 21.10
N LYS A 196 8.38 2.41 20.57
CA LYS A 196 9.76 2.03 20.82
C LYS A 196 10.72 2.54 19.74
N GLY A 197 10.21 3.16 18.68
CA GLY A 197 11.00 3.59 17.53
C GLY A 197 11.21 2.51 16.46
N GLU A 198 10.57 1.35 16.61
CA GLU A 198 10.71 0.22 15.69
C GLU A 198 9.76 0.37 14.50
N PRO A 199 10.13 -0.05 13.28
CA PRO A 199 9.26 0.03 12.12
C PRO A 199 8.05 -0.90 12.26
N ILE A 200 6.86 -0.37 11.99
CA ILE A 200 5.63 -1.17 11.90
C ILE A 200 5.62 -1.90 10.55
N LEU A 201 5.88 -3.20 10.57
CA LEU A 201 5.85 -4.08 9.40
C LEU A 201 4.54 -4.86 9.33
N PRO A 202 4.12 -5.33 8.13
CA PRO A 202 3.04 -6.29 8.00
C PRO A 202 3.30 -7.54 8.88
N PRO A 203 2.30 -8.04 9.62
CA PRO A 203 2.44 -9.31 10.32
C PRO A 203 2.84 -10.43 9.35
N GLY A 204 3.91 -11.16 9.65
CA GLY A 204 4.48 -12.19 8.76
C GLY A 204 5.61 -11.69 7.85
N MET A 205 5.83 -10.38 7.73
CA MET A 205 6.83 -9.83 6.81
C MET A 205 8.25 -10.15 7.26
N LYS A 206 8.51 -10.12 8.57
CA LYS A 206 9.84 -10.46 9.10
C LYS A 206 10.19 -11.92 8.80
N GLU A 207 9.24 -12.84 8.96
CA GLU A 207 9.40 -14.25 8.63
C GLU A 207 9.61 -14.46 7.12
N HIS A 208 8.86 -13.72 6.29
CA HIS A 208 9.03 -13.75 4.84
C HIS A 208 10.44 -13.30 4.41
N LEU A 209 10.91 -12.15 4.92
CA LEU A 209 12.25 -11.62 4.64
C LEU A 209 13.35 -12.58 5.08
N LYS A 210 13.17 -13.27 6.22
CA LYS A 210 14.12 -14.28 6.68
C LYS A 210 14.21 -15.46 5.71
N ALA A 211 13.05 -15.97 5.26
CA ALA A 211 13.01 -17.07 4.32
C ALA A 211 13.63 -16.72 2.96
N ASP A 212 13.47 -15.48 2.52
CA ASP A 212 14.08 -14.96 1.28
C ASP A 212 15.60 -14.84 1.40
N LEU A 213 16.09 -14.35 2.55
CA LEU A 213 17.52 -14.32 2.87
C LEU A 213 18.13 -15.73 2.84
N ASP A 214 17.44 -16.72 3.42
CA ASP A 214 17.93 -18.10 3.48
C ASP A 214 18.03 -18.73 2.09
N ARG A 215 17.04 -18.50 1.22
CA ARG A 215 17.08 -18.96 -0.18
C ARG A 215 18.24 -18.34 -0.95
N THR A 216 18.43 -17.03 -0.81
CA THR A 216 19.53 -16.32 -1.46
C THR A 216 20.87 -16.91 -1.05
N ILE A 217 21.06 -17.21 0.23
CA ILE A 217 22.27 -17.86 0.74
C ILE A 217 22.45 -19.25 0.14
N GLU A 218 21.40 -20.08 0.08
CA GLU A 218 21.46 -21.41 -0.53
C GLU A 218 21.85 -21.36 -2.02
N ASP A 219 21.29 -20.43 -2.78
CA ASP A 219 21.61 -20.22 -4.20
C ASP A 219 23.08 -19.78 -4.41
N PHE A 220 23.67 -19.04 -3.47
CA PHE A 220 25.10 -18.68 -3.50
C PHE A 220 26.05 -19.86 -3.27
N TYR A 221 25.57 -20.96 -2.68
CA TYR A 221 26.37 -22.15 -2.40
C TYR A 221 26.21 -23.28 -3.44
N LEU A 222 25.42 -23.05 -4.51
CA LEU A 222 25.23 -23.95 -5.66
C LEU A 222 26.03 -23.48 -6.88
#